data_AF-A0A3S1RDF6-F1
#
_entry.id   AF-A0A3S1RDF6-F1
#
_cell.length_a   1.000
_cell.length_b   1.000
_cell.length_c   1.000
_cell.angle_alpha   90.00
_cell.angle_beta   90.00
_cell.angle_gamma   90.00
#
_symmetry.space_group_name_H-M   'P 1'
#
loop_
_entity.id
_entity.type
_entity.pdbx_description
1 polymer ?
#
loop_
_entity_poly.entity_id
_entity_poly.type
_entity_poly.pdbx_seq_one_letter_code
_entity_poly.pdbx_strand_id
1 'polypeptide(L)'
;MSEQASRALKSRALNRVGCFQLAGEAQGSALVLSQALSFWGGLDIETGDIIDRSHPGLGQNVAAKILVMASGRGSSSSSSVLAEAIRRGTAPA
;
A
#
# COMPACT_ATOMS: atom_id res chain seq x y z
N MET A 1 -27.66 -26.99 5.40
CA MET A 1 -26.29 -27.51 5.14
C MET A 1 -25.81 -26.80 3.88
N SER A 2 -24.80 -25.94 3.84
CA SER A 2 -23.70 -25.67 4.75
C SER A 2 -23.40 -24.17 4.78
N GLU A 3 -23.56 -23.57 5.94
CA GLU A 3 -23.10 -22.23 6.27
C GLU A 3 -21.62 -22.35 6.65
N GLN A 4 -20.73 -22.39 5.66
CA GLN A 4 -19.29 -22.40 5.93
C GLN A 4 -18.79 -20.97 6.18
N ALA A 5 -18.99 -20.56 7.43
CA ALA A 5 -18.04 -19.85 8.27
C ALA A 5 -17.03 -18.93 7.55
N SER A 6 -17.43 -17.67 7.35
CA SER A 6 -16.49 -16.55 7.29
C SER A 6 -15.77 -16.46 8.63
N ARG A 7 -14.63 -17.15 8.75
CA ARG A 7 -13.75 -17.05 9.91
C ARG A 7 -12.97 -15.75 9.81
N ALA A 8 -13.56 -14.68 10.34
CA ALA A 8 -12.82 -13.44 10.61
C ALA A 8 -11.62 -13.77 11.50
N LEU A 9 -10.43 -13.81 10.90
CA LEU A 9 -9.17 -13.81 11.63
C LEU A 9 -9.15 -12.53 12.48
N LYS A 10 -9.43 -12.65 13.78
CA LYS A 10 -9.17 -11.55 14.73
C LYS A 10 -7.70 -11.21 14.61
N SER A 11 -7.40 -10.02 14.05
CA SER A 11 -6.03 -9.56 14.00
C SER A 11 -5.54 -9.42 15.44
N ARG A 12 -4.53 -10.22 15.81
CA ARG A 12 -3.86 -10.01 17.08
C ARG A 12 -3.02 -8.76 16.92
N ALA A 13 -3.24 -7.75 17.74
CA ALA A 13 -2.34 -6.60 17.81
C ALA A 13 -0.92 -7.12 18.08
N LEU A 14 -0.02 -6.91 17.12
CA LEU A 14 1.38 -7.29 17.25
C LEU A 14 2.14 -6.02 17.64
N ASN A 15 2.74 -6.01 18.82
CA ASN A 15 3.70 -4.96 19.17
C ASN A 15 4.93 -5.15 18.28
N ARG A 16 5.18 -4.18 17.41
CA ARG A 16 6.36 -4.11 16.54
C ARG A 16 7.17 -2.89 16.96
N VAL A 17 8.49 -3.07 17.05
CA VAL A 17 9.43 -1.97 17.26
C VAL A 17 9.96 -1.53 15.91
N GLY A 18 10.03 -0.23 15.68
CA GLY A 18 10.51 0.35 14.42
C GLY A 18 10.74 1.85 14.56
N CYS A 19 11.28 2.44 13.50
CA CYS A 19 11.36 3.89 13.38
C CYS A 19 10.09 4.41 12.71
N PHE A 20 9.31 5.20 13.42
CA PHE A 20 8.13 5.86 12.92
C PHE A 20 8.50 7.27 12.48
N GLN A 21 8.25 7.60 11.20
CA GLN A 21 8.56 8.94 10.68
C GLN A 21 7.54 9.98 11.12
N LEU A 22 6.27 9.57 11.27
CA LEU A 22 5.14 10.42 11.65
C LEU A 22 4.17 9.63 12.52
N ALA A 23 3.47 10.32 13.41
CA ALA A 23 2.33 9.76 14.14
C ALA A 23 1.09 9.76 13.24
N GLY A 24 0.23 8.75 13.38
CA GLY A 24 -1.00 8.62 12.62
C GLY A 24 -1.70 7.27 12.87
N GLU A 25 -2.91 7.14 12.33
CA GLU A 25 -3.72 5.92 12.38
C GLU A 25 -4.20 5.59 10.98
N ALA A 26 -4.16 4.32 10.61
CA ALA A 26 -4.61 3.81 9.32
C ALA A 26 -5.24 2.44 9.48
N GLN A 27 -6.26 2.15 8.66
CA GLN A 27 -6.88 0.84 8.58
C GLN A 27 -7.14 0.46 7.13
N GLY A 28 -6.76 -0.76 6.76
CA GLY A 28 -6.98 -1.27 5.41
C GLY A 28 -6.51 -2.70 5.27
N SER A 29 -6.85 -3.35 4.15
CA SER A 29 -6.27 -4.66 3.83
C SER A 29 -4.77 -4.49 3.56
N ALA A 30 -3.95 -5.40 4.08
CA ALA A 30 -2.52 -5.40 3.80
C ALA A 30 -2.27 -5.77 2.33
N LEU A 31 -1.57 -4.88 1.61
CA LEU A 31 -1.01 -5.16 0.30
C LEU A 31 0.49 -5.35 0.47
N VAL A 32 0.93 -6.60 0.51
CA VAL A 32 2.34 -6.95 0.74
C VAL A 32 3.01 -7.17 -0.61
N LEU A 33 3.96 -6.30 -0.96
CA LEU A 33 4.70 -6.41 -2.20
C LEU A 33 6.03 -7.13 -1.96
N SER A 34 6.32 -8.13 -2.80
CA SER A 34 7.60 -8.86 -2.77
C SER A 34 8.76 -8.05 -3.34
N GLN A 35 8.48 -6.99 -4.09
CA GLN A 35 9.44 -6.04 -4.62
C GLN A 35 9.02 -4.61 -4.31
N ALA A 36 9.99 -3.70 -4.32
CA ALA A 36 9.72 -2.30 -4.07
C ALA A 36 9.09 -1.64 -5.31
N LEU A 37 7.88 -1.10 -5.15
CA LEU A 37 7.22 -0.19 -6.06
C LEU A 37 7.91 1.18 -6.10
N SER A 38 8.17 1.68 -7.30
CA SER A 38 8.47 3.10 -7.51
C SER A 38 7.17 3.87 -7.66
N PHE A 39 6.89 4.82 -6.77
CA PHE A 39 5.76 5.73 -6.98
C PHE A 39 5.95 6.59 -8.24
N TRP A 40 7.20 6.95 -8.55
CA TRP A 40 7.50 7.68 -9.78
C TRP A 40 7.47 6.72 -10.98
N GLY A 41 6.39 6.79 -11.75
CA GLY A 41 6.20 6.02 -12.99
C GLY A 41 5.67 4.60 -12.81
N GLY A 42 5.55 4.09 -11.57
CA GLY A 42 4.99 2.76 -11.30
C GLY A 42 3.58 2.76 -10.74
N LEU A 43 3.04 3.92 -10.39
CA LEU A 43 1.68 4.11 -9.90
C LEU A 43 0.90 4.99 -10.87
N ASP A 44 -0.30 4.57 -11.27
CA ASP A 44 -1.31 5.47 -11.83
C ASP A 44 -1.90 6.30 -10.70
N ILE A 45 -1.67 7.61 -10.75
CA ILE A 45 -2.08 8.52 -9.70
C ILE A 45 -3.59 8.76 -9.66
N GLU A 46 -4.27 8.52 -10.78
CA GLU A 46 -5.72 8.74 -10.89
C GLU A 46 -6.53 7.59 -10.30
N THR A 47 -5.95 6.38 -10.26
CA THR A 47 -6.65 5.18 -9.78
C THR A 47 -6.01 4.54 -8.56
N GLY A 48 -4.70 4.70 -8.38
CA GLY A 48 -3.91 3.93 -7.41
C GLY A 48 -3.43 2.58 -7.95
N ASP A 49 -3.57 2.31 -9.25
CA ASP A 49 -3.11 1.05 -9.84
C ASP A 49 -1.59 1.02 -10.02
N ILE A 50 -1.00 -0.14 -9.75
CA ILE A 50 0.39 -0.41 -10.11
C ILE A 50 0.44 -0.63 -11.62
N ILE A 51 1.14 0.26 -12.34
CA ILE A 51 1.28 0.24 -13.80
C ILE A 51 2.69 -0.10 -14.30
N ASP A 52 3.65 -0.25 -13.39
CA ASP A 52 5.00 -0.72 -13.74
C ASP A 52 4.93 -2.15 -14.29
N ARG A 53 5.13 -2.30 -15.60
CA ARG A 53 5.10 -3.60 -16.31
C ARG A 53 6.18 -4.58 -15.84
N SER A 54 7.24 -4.09 -15.20
CA SER A 54 8.30 -4.93 -14.63
C SER A 54 8.00 -5.38 -13.21
N HIS A 55 7.00 -4.78 -12.55
CA HIS A 55 6.69 -5.05 -11.16
C HIS A 55 5.74 -6.27 -11.02
N PRO A 56 6.02 -7.24 -10.15
CA PRO A 56 5.17 -8.43 -9.95
C PRO A 56 3.74 -8.10 -9.47
N GLY A 57 3.55 -6.90 -8.92
CA GLY A 57 2.27 -6.38 -8.49
C GLY A 57 1.46 -5.64 -9.56
N LEU A 58 1.87 -5.68 -10.83
CA LEU A 58 1.14 -5.03 -11.95
C LEU A 58 -0.37 -5.34 -11.89
N GLY A 59 -1.20 -4.30 -11.98
CA GLY A 59 -2.66 -4.39 -11.95
C GLY A 59 -3.28 -4.51 -10.55
N GLN A 60 -2.48 -4.56 -9.48
CA GLN A 60 -2.99 -4.41 -8.12
C GLN A 60 -3.19 -2.93 -7.80
N ASN A 61 -4.15 -2.63 -6.91
CA ASN A 61 -4.51 -1.27 -6.53
C ASN A 61 -4.09 -0.97 -5.08
N VAL A 62 -3.40 0.15 -4.87
CA VAL A 62 -2.88 0.56 -3.56
C VAL A 62 -3.86 1.40 -2.74
N ALA A 63 -4.93 1.91 -3.35
CA ALA A 63 -5.83 2.86 -2.71
C ALA A 63 -6.49 2.25 -1.47
N ALA A 64 -6.44 2.98 -0.35
CA ALA A 64 -6.98 2.56 0.95
C ALA A 64 -6.42 1.22 1.48
N LYS A 65 -5.26 0.78 0.98
CA LYS A 65 -4.55 -0.42 1.48
C LYS A 65 -3.44 -0.03 2.43
N ILE A 66 -3.13 -0.92 3.37
CA ILE A 66 -1.89 -0.83 4.14
C ILE A 66 -0.78 -1.41 3.25
N LEU A 67 -0.02 -0.53 2.59
CA LEU A 67 1.05 -0.92 1.68
C LEU A 67 2.30 -1.35 2.47
N VAL A 68 2.72 -2.59 2.29
CA VAL A 68 3.88 -3.18 3.00
C VAL A 68 4.94 -3.58 1.99
N MET A 69 6.15 -3.06 2.18
CA MET A 69 7.28 -3.23 1.27
C MET A 69 8.56 -3.35 2.10
N ALA A 70 9.52 -4.17 1.65
CA ALA A 70 10.80 -4.33 2.36
C ALA A 70 11.70 -3.08 2.29
N SER A 71 11.53 -2.28 1.25
CA SER A 71 12.21 -1.00 1.05
C SER A 71 11.36 -0.09 0.16
N GLY A 72 11.63 1.22 0.20
CA GLY A 72 11.17 2.14 -0.85
C GLY A 72 12.00 1.98 -2.12
N ARG A 73 11.47 2.47 -3.26
CA ARG A 73 12.20 2.62 -4.53
C ARG A 73 11.90 4.00 -5.12
N GLY A 74 12.95 4.70 -5.55
CA GLY A 74 12.84 6.04 -6.13
C GLY A 74 13.60 7.10 -5.33
N SER A 75 13.43 8.37 -5.75
CA SER A 75 14.08 9.55 -5.17
C SER A 75 13.03 10.52 -4.61
N SER A 76 13.43 11.75 -4.26
CA SER A 76 12.55 12.79 -3.73
C SER A 76 11.28 13.05 -4.57
N SER A 77 11.31 12.84 -5.89
CA SER A 77 10.12 13.00 -6.73
C SER A 77 8.97 12.04 -6.38
N SER A 78 9.26 10.89 -5.74
CA SER A 78 8.26 9.95 -5.26
C SER A 78 7.37 10.54 -4.16
N SER A 79 7.87 11.46 -3.33
CA SER A 79 7.05 12.11 -2.30
C SER A 79 5.99 13.03 -2.91
N SER A 80 6.30 13.69 -4.02
CA SER A 80 5.33 14.54 -4.74
C SER A 80 4.19 13.72 -5.34
N VAL A 81 4.50 12.55 -5.91
CA VAL A 81 3.48 11.61 -6.41
C VAL A 81 2.61 11.10 -5.26
N LEU A 82 3.21 10.70 -4.15
CA LEU A 82 2.46 10.23 -2.99
C LEU A 82 1.55 11.32 -2.42
N ALA A 83 2.04 12.55 -2.29
CA ALA A 83 1.25 13.69 -1.82
C ALA A 83 0.05 13.97 -2.74
N GLU A 84 0.24 13.90 -4.04
CA GLU A 84 -0.83 14.09 -5.02
C GLU A 84 -1.83 12.92 -5.03
N ALA A 85 -1.38 11.68 -4.85
CA ALA A 85 -2.26 10.52 -4.65
C ALA A 85 -3.11 10.68 -3.36
N ILE A 86 -2.54 11.22 -2.28
CA ILE A 86 -3.28 11.54 -1.05
C ILE A 86 -4.35 12.60 -1.36
N ARG A 87 -3.97 13.68 -2.06
CA ARG A 87 -4.91 14.75 -2.45
C ARG A 87 -6.07 14.22 -3.30
N ARG A 88 -5.85 13.19 -4.10
CA ARG A 88 -6.86 12.53 -4.94
C ARG A 88 -7.65 11.44 -4.24
N GLY A 89 -7.23 10.97 -3.07
CA GLY A 89 -7.83 9.83 -2.38
C GLY A 89 -7.49 8.47 -3.00
N THR A 90 -6.39 8.38 -3.76
CA THR A 90 -5.92 7.16 -4.45
C THR A 90 -4.66 6.56 -3.79
N ALA A 91 -4.19 7.16 -2.70
CA ALA A 91 -3.04 6.70 -1.94
C ALA A 91 -3.35 5.48 -1.04
N PRO A 92 -2.31 4.78 -0.56
CA PRO A 92 -2.41 3.87 0.58
C PRO A 92 -3.09 4.53 1.80
N ALA A 93 -3.71 3.69 2.65
CA ALA A 93 -4.40 4.10 3.88
C ALA A 93 -3.44 4.60 4.97
#